data_AF-A0A8J7DJ48-F1
#
_entry.id   AF-A0A8J7DJ48-F1
#
_cell.length_a   1.000
_cell.length_b   1.000
_cell.length_c   1.000
_cell.angle_alpha   90.00
_cell.angle_beta   90.00
_cell.angle_gamma   90.00
#
_symmetry.space_group_name_H-M   'P 1'
#
loop_
_entity.id
_entity.type
_entity.pdbx_description
1 polymer ?
#
loop_
_entity_poly.entity_id
_entity_poly.type
_entity_poly.pdbx_seq_one_letter_code
_entity_poly.pdbx_strand_id
1 'polypeptide(L)'
;PSPVPIPQDSNVEMSWRVFGGEMSDILLLALKQRCHNDGYDTDKETLATQFRLHLHRGIGYLAGDQNIKKIEDLIELAIKD
;
A
#
# COMPACT_ATOMS: atom_id res chain seq x y z
N PRO A 1 4.49 -11.40 1.80
CA PRO A 1 4.40 -10.99 0.38
C PRO A 1 5.56 -11.60 -0.39
N SER A 2 5.46 -11.77 -1.72
CA SER A 2 6.59 -12.29 -2.51
C SER A 2 7.79 -11.32 -2.39
N PRO A 3 9.03 -11.80 -2.15
CA PRO A 3 10.20 -10.94 -2.00
C PRO A 3 10.72 -10.38 -3.34
N VAL A 4 10.01 -10.60 -4.45
CA VAL A 4 10.42 -10.15 -5.77
C VAL A 4 10.36 -8.61 -5.84
N PRO A 5 11.48 -7.94 -6.19
CA PRO A 5 11.48 -6.49 -6.39
C PRO A 5 10.50 -6.06 -7.46
N ILE A 6 9.77 -4.97 -7.21
CA ILE A 6 8.85 -4.38 -8.17
C ILE A 6 9.53 -3.17 -8.81
N PRO A 7 9.67 -3.12 -10.16
CA PRO A 7 10.31 -2.01 -10.87
C PRO A 7 9.67 -0.66 -10.54
N GLN A 8 10.50 0.38 -10.42
CA GLN A 8 10.05 1.77 -10.24
C GLN A 8 9.92 2.45 -11.60
N ASP A 9 8.76 2.31 -12.24
CA ASP A 9 8.51 2.93 -13.55
C ASP A 9 7.96 4.37 -13.45
N SER A 10 7.74 4.87 -12.22
CA SER A 10 7.22 6.21 -11.97
C SER A 10 8.34 7.18 -11.60
N ASN A 11 8.34 8.34 -12.26
CA ASN A 11 9.17 9.50 -11.92
C ASN A 11 8.53 10.42 -10.88
N VAL A 12 7.37 10.05 -10.33
CA VAL A 12 6.66 10.87 -9.34
C VAL A 12 7.21 10.59 -7.95
N GLU A 13 7.92 11.56 -7.39
CA GLU A 13 8.25 11.57 -5.97
C GLU A 13 7.10 12.16 -5.16
N MET A 14 6.68 11.45 -4.11
CA MET A 14 5.62 11.89 -3.21
C MET A 14 6.07 11.72 -1.77
N SER A 15 5.86 12.75 -0.95
CA SER A 15 6.13 12.66 0.48
C SER A 15 5.13 11.73 1.16
N TRP A 16 5.52 11.08 2.25
CA TRP A 16 4.63 10.18 2.99
C TRP A 16 3.34 10.88 3.47
N ARG A 17 3.44 12.16 3.83
CA ARG A 17 2.29 12.96 4.25
C ARG A 17 1.32 13.24 3.10
N VAL A 18 1.83 13.46 1.87
CA VAL A 18 0.97 13.62 0.69
C VAL A 18 0.32 12.31 0.30
N PHE A 19 1.04 11.19 0.41
CA PHE A 19 0.48 9.87 0.12
C PHE A 19 -0.62 9.46 1.11
N GLY A 20 -0.31 9.49 2.41
CA GLY A 20 -1.19 8.97 3.46
C GLY A 20 -2.21 9.97 3.99
N GLY A 21 -2.06 11.27 3.70
CA GLY A 21 -2.93 12.32 4.22
C GLY A 21 -3.01 12.29 5.75
N GLU A 22 -4.22 12.32 6.29
CA GLU A 22 -4.49 12.17 7.73
C GLU A 22 -4.20 10.76 8.27
N MET A 23 -4.24 9.75 7.40
CA MET A 23 -3.95 8.36 7.76
C MET A 23 -2.45 8.03 7.74
N SER A 24 -1.58 8.98 7.40
CA SER A 24 -0.14 8.71 7.22
C SER A 24 0.48 8.03 8.44
N ASP A 25 0.12 8.49 9.64
CA ASP A 25 0.74 8.01 10.88
C ASP A 25 0.21 6.63 11.27
N ILE A 26 -1.09 6.40 11.11
CA ILE A 26 -1.69 5.08 11.41
C ILE A 26 -1.24 4.01 10.41
N LEU A 27 -1.07 4.37 9.13
CA LEU A 27 -0.53 3.47 8.11
C LEU A 27 0.93 3.10 8.42
N LEU A 28 1.74 4.07 8.84
CA LEU A 28 3.13 3.81 9.24
C LEU A 28 3.19 2.94 10.50
N LEU A 29 2.32 3.18 11.47
CA LEU A 29 2.23 2.36 12.68
C LEU A 29 1.84 0.92 12.37
N ALA A 30 0.81 0.72 11.55
CA ALA A 30 0.39 -0.60 11.10
C ALA A 30 1.51 -1.34 10.34
N LEU A 31 2.26 -0.62 9.50
CA LEU A 31 3.39 -1.17 8.77
C LEU A 31 4.53 -1.61 9.71
N LYS A 32 4.88 -0.79 10.70
CA LYS A 32 5.87 -1.16 11.72
C LYS A 32 5.44 -2.35 12.54
N GLN A 33 4.17 -2.39 12.96
CA GLN A 33 3.61 -3.54 13.68
C GLN A 33 3.68 -4.81 12.83
N ARG A 34 3.38 -4.71 11.54
CA ARG A 34 3.49 -5.84 10.62
C ARG A 34 4.93 -6.34 10.49
N CYS A 35 5.90 -5.43 10.37
CA CYS A 35 7.33 -5.77 10.33
C CYS A 35 7.76 -6.49 11.62
N HIS A 36 7.36 -5.97 12.79
CA HIS A 36 7.64 -6.60 14.08
C HIS A 36 7.10 -8.03 14.16
N ASN A 37 5.84 -8.24 13.75
CA ASN A 37 5.22 -9.58 13.76
C ASN A 37 5.93 -10.57 12.81
N ASP A 38 6.56 -10.05 11.76
CA ASP A 38 7.27 -10.84 10.75
C ASP A 38 8.76 -11.00 11.04
N GLY A 39 9.27 -10.38 12.11
CA GLY A 39 10.69 -10.39 12.46
C GLY A 39 11.57 -9.52 11.56
N TYR A 40 10.99 -8.49 10.93
CA TYR A 40 11.73 -7.49 10.15
C TYR A 40 12.06 -6.25 10.98
N ASP A 41 13.18 -5.60 10.61
CA ASP A 41 13.54 -4.29 11.14
C ASP A 41 12.55 -3.19 10.71
N THR A 42 12.63 -2.04 11.38
CA THR A 42 11.78 -0.87 11.10
C THR A 42 12.58 0.35 10.62
N ASP A 43 13.74 0.13 10.00
CA ASP A 43 14.48 1.18 9.32
C ASP A 43 13.75 1.64 8.05
N LYS A 44 14.17 2.79 7.50
CA LYS A 44 13.48 3.44 6.39
C LYS A 44 13.45 2.59 5.12
N GLU A 45 14.51 1.84 4.83
CA GLU A 45 14.64 1.04 3.62
C GLU A 45 13.73 -0.20 3.70
N THR A 46 13.76 -0.90 4.83
CA THR A 46 12.87 -2.05 5.09
C THR A 46 11.41 -1.62 5.03
N LEU A 47 11.03 -0.54 5.71
CA LEU A 47 9.66 -0.02 5.67
C LEU A 47 9.23 0.38 4.25
N ALA A 48 10.09 1.05 3.49
CA ALA A 48 9.75 1.42 2.11
C ALA A 48 9.54 0.18 1.22
N THR A 49 10.31 -0.88 1.43
CA THR A 49 10.14 -2.16 0.71
C THR A 49 8.83 -2.83 1.10
N GLN A 50 8.56 -2.98 2.40
CA GLN A 50 7.34 -3.61 2.90
C GLN A 50 6.09 -2.82 2.48
N PHE A 51 6.14 -1.49 2.54
CA PHE A 51 5.07 -0.62 2.08
C PHE A 51 4.69 -0.91 0.62
N ARG A 52 5.68 -0.97 -0.29
CA ARG A 52 5.44 -1.26 -1.71
C ARG A 52 4.79 -2.63 -1.89
N LEU A 53 5.29 -3.66 -1.21
CA LEU A 53 4.70 -5.00 -1.26
C LEU A 53 3.23 -5.01 -0.81
N HIS A 54 2.90 -4.28 0.24
CA HIS A 54 1.52 -4.15 0.73
C HIS A 54 0.64 -3.33 -0.23
N LEU A 55 1.15 -2.24 -0.78
CA LEU A 55 0.44 -1.40 -1.73
C LEU A 55 0.10 -2.18 -3.00
N HIS A 56 1.08 -2.85 -3.60
CA HIS A 56 0.85 -3.67 -4.79
C HIS A 56 -0.12 -4.82 -4.53
N ARG A 57 -0.06 -5.46 -3.36
CA ARG A 57 -1.04 -6.48 -2.97
C ARG A 57 -2.46 -5.91 -2.88
N GLY A 58 -2.61 -4.72 -2.29
CA GLY A 58 -3.90 -4.03 -2.19
C GLY A 58 -4.48 -3.69 -3.58
N ILE A 59 -3.65 -3.14 -4.46
CA ILE A 59 -4.02 -2.89 -5.87
C ILE A 59 -4.42 -4.20 -6.55
N GLY A 60 -3.68 -5.28 -6.34
CA GLY A 60 -4.00 -6.60 -6.88
C GLY A 60 -5.35 -7.14 -6.40
N TYR A 61 -5.73 -6.89 -5.15
CA TYR A 61 -7.06 -7.26 -4.65
C TYR A 61 -8.18 -6.46 -5.32
N LEU A 62 -7.99 -5.17 -5.55
CA LEU A 62 -8.97 -4.34 -6.27
C LEU A 62 -9.05 -4.76 -7.75
N ALA A 63 -7.92 -4.85 -8.43
CA ALA A 63 -7.87 -5.21 -9.85
C ALA A 63 -8.33 -6.67 -10.12
N GLY A 64 -8.21 -7.55 -9.12
CA GLY A 64 -8.64 -8.95 -9.20
C GLY A 64 -10.09 -9.19 -8.79
N ASP A 65 -10.80 -8.19 -8.27
CA ASP A 65 -12.22 -8.32 -7.90
C ASP A 65 -13.09 -8.35 -9.16
N GLN A 66 -13.77 -9.47 -9.39
CA GLN A 66 -14.64 -9.65 -10.57
C GLN A 66 -15.86 -8.72 -10.58
N ASN A 67 -16.17 -8.07 -9.46
CA ASN A 67 -17.23 -7.07 -9.35
C ASN A 67 -16.78 -5.68 -9.82
N ILE A 68 -15.47 -5.43 -9.92
CA ILE A 68 -14.92 -4.15 -10.37
C ILE A 68 -14.56 -4.25 -11.85
N LYS A 69 -15.44 -3.74 -12.71
CA LYS A 69 -15.30 -3.83 -14.18
C LYS A 69 -15.08 -2.48 -14.83
N LYS A 70 -15.47 -1.40 -14.16
CA LYS A 70 -15.37 -0.02 -14.64
C LYS A 70 -15.08 0.92 -13.47
N ILE A 71 -14.74 2.17 -13.80
CA ILE A 71 -14.31 3.17 -12.81
C ILE A 71 -15.41 3.47 -11.78
N GLU A 72 -16.68 3.40 -12.20
CA GLU A 72 -17.83 3.63 -11.33
C GLU A 72 -17.88 2.63 -10.17
N ASP A 73 -17.50 1.37 -10.42
CA ASP A 73 -17.52 0.33 -9.40
C ASP A 73 -16.46 0.61 -8.29
N LEU A 74 -15.33 1.25 -8.66
CA LEU A 74 -14.33 1.71 -7.68
C LEU A 74 -14.85 2.89 -6.85
N ILE A 75 -15.58 3.82 -7.48
CA ILE A 75 -16.18 4.97 -6.78
C ILE A 75 -17.21 4.48 -5.78
N GLU A 76 -18.05 3.50 -6.17
CA GLU A 76 -19.05 2.90 -5.28
C GLU A 76 -18.41 2.30 -4.02
N LEU A 77 -17.25 1.64 -4.12
CA LEU A 77 -16.54 1.11 -2.95
C LEU A 77 -16.06 2.20 -1.99
N ALA A 78 -15.69 3.38 -2.51
CA ALA A 78 -15.17 4.46 -1.68
C ALA A 78 -16.27 5.21 -0.91
N ILE A 79 -17.52 5.14 -1.37
CA ILE A 79 -18.67 5.85 -0.78
C ILE A 79 -19.64 4.92 -0.04
N LYS A 80 -19.36 3.62 -0.01
CA LYS A 80 -20.19 2.62 0.66
C LYS A 80 -19.87 2.64 2.16
N ASP A 81 -20.86 2.99 2.97
CA ASP A 81 -20.79 3.01 4.44
C ASP A 81 -20.49 1.62 5.06
#